data_AF-A0A497ZW91-F1
#
_entry.id   AF-A0A497ZW91-F1
#
_cell.length_a   1.000
_cell.length_b   1.000
_cell.length_c   1.000
_cell.angle_alpha   90.00
_cell.angle_beta   90.00
_cell.angle_gamma   90.00
#
_symmetry.space_group_name_H-M   'P 1'
#
loop_
_entity.id
_entity.type
_entity.pdbx_description
1 polymer ?
#
loop_
_entity_poly.entity_id
_entity_poly.type
_entity_poly.pdbx_seq_one_letter_code
_entity_poly.pdbx_strand_id
1 'polypeptide(L)'
;MSARSSSSLVTFSNPFSLSGYPDELPAGEYEVVVVEELLQGLSFEAYRRTGTYLTVQGKGSKPGRTEMRPIDPEDFELALKQDQTLATSNNDSDAALSPQEE
;
A
#
# COMPACT_ATOMS: atom_id res chain seq x y z
N MET A 1 -19.05 -9.19 -19.55
CA MET A 1 -18.59 -8.39 -18.40
C MET A 1 -17.31 -7.70 -18.82
N SER A 2 -17.26 -6.37 -18.77
CA SER A 2 -16.02 -5.61 -19.01
C SER A 2 -15.53 -5.10 -17.67
N ALA A 3 -14.53 -5.78 -17.11
CA ALA A 3 -13.79 -5.34 -15.94
C ALA A 3 -12.39 -4.93 -16.39
N ARG A 4 -11.91 -3.79 -15.90
CA ARG A 4 -10.53 -3.35 -16.06
C ARG A 4 -9.82 -3.46 -14.72
N SER A 5 -8.54 -3.79 -14.75
CA SER A 5 -7.68 -3.77 -13.58
C SER A 5 -6.52 -2.80 -13.81
N SER A 6 -6.22 -1.98 -12.82
CA SER A 6 -5.01 -1.14 -12.79
C SER A 6 -4.12 -1.64 -11.66
N SER A 7 -2.81 -1.77 -11.92
CA SER A 7 -1.84 -2.08 -10.87
C SER A 7 -0.87 -0.93 -10.64
N SER A 8 -0.41 -0.78 -9.40
CA SER A 8 0.51 0.27 -8.98
C SER A 8 1.44 -0.26 -7.90
N LEU A 9 2.71 0.12 -7.94
CA LEU A 9 3.70 -0.28 -6.93
C LEU A 9 3.78 0.78 -5.83
N VAL A 10 3.76 0.32 -4.58
CA VAL A 10 3.85 1.16 -3.39
C VAL A 10 4.92 0.57 -2.47
N THR A 11 5.82 1.42 -2.00
CA THR A 11 6.91 1.03 -1.10
C THR A 11 6.62 1.51 0.31
N PHE A 12 6.66 0.58 1.27
CA PHE A 12 6.63 0.86 2.70
C PHE A 12 8.04 0.78 3.28
N SER A 13 8.48 1.84 3.95
CA SER A 13 9.80 1.90 4.60
C SER A 13 9.83 1.15 5.92
N ASN A 14 8.66 1.00 6.56
CA ASN A 14 8.47 0.38 7.86
C ASN A 14 7.44 -0.76 7.75
N PRO A 15 7.50 -1.75 8.65
CA PRO A 15 6.41 -2.69 8.83
C PRO A 15 5.09 -1.96 9.13
N PHE A 16 3.98 -2.48 8.61
CA PHE A 16 2.66 -1.87 8.75
C PHE A 16 1.58 -2.94 8.92
N SER A 17 0.47 -2.54 9.55
CA SER A 17 -0.70 -3.40 9.76
C SER A 17 -1.89 -2.87 8.98
N LEU A 18 -2.74 -3.78 8.52
CA LEU A 18 -4.00 -3.47 7.83
C LEU A 18 -5.13 -4.21 8.50
N SER A 19 -6.31 -3.60 8.57
CA SER A 19 -7.51 -4.27 9.07
C SER A 19 -7.82 -5.52 8.23
N GLY A 20 -8.13 -6.63 8.89
CA GLY A 20 -8.41 -7.90 8.23
C GLY A 20 -7.16 -8.74 7.90
N TYR A 21 -5.96 -8.24 8.21
CA TYR A 21 -4.72 -9.02 8.13
C TYR A 21 -4.37 -9.52 9.54
N PRO A 22 -4.11 -10.83 9.71
CA PRO A 22 -3.78 -11.39 11.02
C PRO A 22 -2.38 -11.00 11.50
N ASP A 23 -1.48 -10.67 10.56
CA ASP A 23 -0.07 -10.41 10.80
C ASP A 23 0.32 -9.03 10.25
N GLU A 24 1.34 -8.44 10.86
CA GLU A 24 2.01 -7.25 10.34
C GLU A 24 2.74 -7.57 9.03
N LEU A 25 2.55 -6.73 8.03
CA LEU A 25 3.23 -6.81 6.76
C LEU A 25 4.60 -6.12 6.89
N PRO A 26 5.69 -6.74 6.42
CA PRO A 26 7.01 -6.11 6.50
C PRO A 26 7.11 -4.85 5.64
N ALA A 27 8.11 -4.02 5.95
CA ALA A 27 8.62 -3.04 5.00
C ALA A 27 9.00 -3.72 3.67
N GLY A 28 8.70 -3.05 2.55
CA GLY A 28 8.97 -3.58 1.22
C GLY A 28 8.11 -2.95 0.14
N GLU A 29 8.32 -3.43 -1.08
CA GLU A 29 7.51 -3.07 -2.24
C GLU A 29 6.31 -4.00 -2.35
N TYR A 30 5.13 -3.41 -2.53
CA TYR A 30 3.87 -4.11 -2.71
C TYR A 30 3.16 -3.63 -3.97
N GLU A 31 2.57 -4.56 -4.70
CA GLU A 31 1.70 -4.23 -5.82
C GLU A 31 0.26 -4.12 -5.32
N VAL A 32 -0.38 -2.98 -5.62
CA VAL A 32 -1.78 -2.71 -5.37
C VAL A 32 -2.54 -2.85 -6.68
N VAL A 33 -3.54 -3.71 -6.71
CA VAL A 33 -4.41 -3.94 -7.86
C VAL A 33 -5.80 -3.40 -7.56
N VAL A 34 -6.23 -2.43 -8.35
CA VAL A 34 -7.59 -1.86 -8.31
C VAL A 34 -8.40 -2.46 -9.44
N VAL A 35 -9.55 -3.04 -9.11
CA VAL A 35 -10.48 -3.59 -10.09
C VAL A 35 -11.66 -2.63 -10.24
N GLU A 36 -11.98 -2.30 -11.48
CA GLU A 36 -13.09 -1.44 -11.84
C GLU A 36 -13.99 -2.13 -12.87
N GLU A 37 -15.29 -2.00 -12.72
CA GLU A 37 -16.27 -2.50 -13.67
C GLU A 37 -16.90 -1.36 -14.45
N LEU A 38 -17.09 -1.56 -15.75
CA LEU A 38 -17.83 -0.64 -16.59
C LEU A 38 -19.32 -0.67 -16.19
N LEU A 39 -19.85 0.51 -15.86
CA LEU A 39 -21.28 0.70 -15.63
C LEU A 39 -22.01 0.72 -16.97
N GLN A 40 -22.84 -0.29 -17.20
CA GLN A 40 -23.67 -0.40 -18.39
C GLN A 40 -24.92 0.48 -18.29
N GLY A 41 -25.42 0.94 -19.44
CA GLY A 41 -26.69 1.68 -19.51
C GLY A 41 -26.59 3.18 -19.25
N LEU A 42 -25.38 3.74 -19.18
CA LEU A 42 -25.14 5.18 -19.14
C LEU A 42 -24.88 5.72 -20.56
N SER A 43 -25.19 7.00 -20.78
CA SER A 43 -24.91 7.69 -22.06
C SER A 43 -23.42 7.97 -22.29
N PHE A 44 -22.58 7.65 -21.31
CA PHE A 44 -21.14 7.82 -21.32
C PHE A 44 -20.46 6.63 -20.62
N GLU A 45 -19.18 6.46 -20.90
CA GLU A 45 -18.36 5.43 -20.28
C GLU A 45 -18.05 5.81 -18.82
N ALA A 46 -18.54 5.01 -17.86
CA ALA A 46 -18.29 5.23 -16.45
C ALA A 46 -17.84 3.95 -15.76
N TYR A 47 -16.91 4.06 -14.83
CA TYR A 47 -16.31 2.93 -14.13
C TYR A 47 -16.59 3.02 -12.65
N ARG A 48 -16.90 1.89 -12.02
CA ARG A 48 -17.04 1.77 -10.57
C ARG A 48 -15.98 0.81 -10.04
N ARG A 49 -15.19 1.27 -9.07
CA ARG A 49 -14.27 0.42 -8.30
C ARG A 49 -15.06 -0.68 -7.58
N THR A 50 -14.70 -1.93 -7.82
CA THR A 50 -15.35 -3.11 -7.23
C THR A 50 -14.45 -3.89 -6.30
N GLY A 51 -13.14 -3.63 -6.31
CA GLY A 51 -12.23 -4.24 -5.36
C GLY A 51 -10.86 -3.58 -5.36
N THR A 52 -10.13 -3.79 -4.27
CA THR A 52 -8.72 -3.42 -4.17
C THR A 52 -7.99 -4.49 -3.43
N TYR A 53 -6.86 -4.85 -4.00
CA TYR A 53 -6.11 -5.99 -3.58
C TYR A 53 -4.65 -5.62 -3.44
N LEU A 54 -4.02 -6.19 -2.42
CA LEU A 54 -2.60 -6.10 -2.19
C LEU A 54 -1.97 -7.45 -2.52
N THR A 55 -0.95 -7.41 -3.37
CA THR A 55 -0.10 -8.55 -3.68
C THR A 55 0.94 -8.69 -2.58
N VAL A 56 0.79 -9.71 -1.73
CA VAL A 56 1.72 -10.01 -0.64
C VAL A 56 2.55 -11.25 -0.96
N GLN A 57 3.85 -11.17 -0.71
CA GLN A 57 4.72 -12.34 -0.81
C GLN A 57 4.60 -13.21 0.45
N GLY A 58 4.32 -14.50 0.26
CA GLY A 58 4.21 -15.48 1.31
C GLY A 58 5.53 -15.61 2.08
N LYS A 59 5.46 -15.44 3.40
CA LYS A 59 6.55 -15.67 4.34
C LYS A 59 6.43 -17.05 5.02
N GLY A 60 7.54 -17.54 5.56
CA GLY A 60 7.55 -18.74 6.40
C GLY A 60 7.35 -20.03 5.61
N SER A 61 6.24 -20.75 5.84
CA SER A 61 6.02 -22.12 5.34
C SER A 61 5.73 -22.24 3.83
N LYS A 62 5.55 -21.11 3.12
CA LYS A 62 5.35 -21.07 1.66
C LYS A 62 6.16 -19.93 1.03
N PRO A 63 7.51 -19.94 1.16
CA PRO A 63 8.33 -18.90 0.57
C PRO A 63 8.18 -18.92 -0.95
N GLY A 64 8.03 -17.74 -1.57
CA GLY A 64 7.88 -17.57 -3.01
C GLY A 64 6.44 -17.68 -3.55
N ARG A 65 5.44 -17.88 -2.70
CA ARG A 65 4.03 -17.81 -3.11
C ARG A 65 3.54 -16.37 -3.03
N THR A 66 3.19 -15.78 -4.16
CA THR A 66 2.51 -14.50 -4.21
C THR A 66 1.01 -14.68 -3.99
N GLU A 67 0.42 -13.95 -3.05
CA GLU A 67 -1.01 -13.99 -2.75
C GLU A 67 -1.62 -12.61 -2.93
N MET A 68 -2.74 -12.54 -3.64
CA MET A 68 -3.53 -11.32 -3.78
C MET A 68 -4.62 -11.31 -2.71
N ARG A 69 -4.60 -10.33 -1.82
CA ARG A 69 -5.49 -10.24 -0.66
C ARG A 69 -6.29 -8.93 -0.71
N PRO A 70 -7.59 -8.95 -0.39
CA PRO A 70 -8.39 -7.73 -0.41
C PRO A 70 -7.94 -6.76 0.70
N ILE A 71 -7.93 -5.47 0.40
CA ILE A 71 -7.62 -4.40 1.34
C ILE A 71 -8.73 -3.35 1.35
N ASP A 72 -8.92 -2.73 2.51
CA ASP A 72 -9.68 -1.48 2.57
C ASP A 72 -8.80 -0.33 2.05
N PRO A 73 -9.28 0.46 1.07
CA PRO A 73 -8.52 1.57 0.53
C PRO A 73 -8.18 2.65 1.56
N GLU A 74 -9.10 2.95 2.48
CA GLU A 74 -8.91 4.00 3.47
C GLU A 74 -7.85 3.60 4.49
N ASP A 75 -7.92 2.35 4.97
CA ASP A 75 -6.90 1.81 5.88
C ASP A 75 -5.53 1.75 5.24
N PHE A 76 -5.46 1.39 3.95
CA PHE A 76 -4.20 1.35 3.21
C PHE A 76 -3.56 2.74 3.06
N GLU A 77 -4.36 3.77 2.73
CA GLU A 77 -3.89 5.15 2.64
C GLU A 77 -3.43 5.69 4.01
N LEU A 78 -4.12 5.30 5.10
CA LEU A 78 -3.70 5.66 6.45
C LEU A 78 -2.36 5.03 6.82
N ALA A 79 -2.17 3.74 6.53
CA ALA A 79 -0.90 3.06 6.74
C ALA A 79 0.25 3.72 5.96
N LEU A 80 0.00 4.12 4.71
CA LEU A 80 1.00 4.79 3.88
C LEU A 80 1.40 6.18 4.44
N LYS A 81 0.44 6.96 4.93
CA LYS A 81 0.71 8.26 5.57
C LYS A 81 1.52 8.11 6.87
N GLN A 82 1.21 7.08 7.65
CA GLN A 82 1.96 6.77 8.87
C GLN A 82 3.41 6.40 8.53
N ASP A 83 3.62 5.53 7.53
CA ASP A 83 4.96 5.15 7.07
C ASP A 83 5.81 6.36 6.64
N GLN A 84 5.24 7.29 5.88
CA GLN A 84 5.91 8.51 5.45
C GLN A 84 6.29 9.43 6.63
N THR A 85 5.43 9.51 7.64
CA THR A 85 5.68 10.31 8.85
C THR A 85 6.85 9.71 9.64
N LEU A 86 6.89 8.39 9.81
CA LEU A 86 7.97 7.66 10.48
C LEU A 86 9.31 7.78 9.72
N ALA A 87 9.27 7.73 8.40
CA ALA A 87 10.47 7.90 7.57
C ALA A 87 11.08 9.31 7.70
N THR A 88 10.24 10.34 7.91
CA THR A 88 10.70 11.74 7.99
C THR A 88 11.32 12.06 9.35
N SER A 89 10.72 11.59 10.45
CA SER A 89 11.24 11.85 11.81
C SER A 89 12.64 11.29 12.08
N ASN A 90 13.06 10.26 11.34
CA ASN A 90 14.42 9.71 11.45
C ASN A 90 15.49 10.62 10.80
N ASN A 91 15.11 11.49 9.86
CA ASN A 91 16.05 12.40 9.20
C ASN A 91 16.23 13.75 9.93
N ASP A 92 15.28 14.15 10.78
CA ASP A 92 15.34 15.43 11.50
C ASP A 92 16.21 15.38 12.78
N SER A 93 16.70 14.20 13.17
CA SER A 93 17.50 14.02 14.39
C SER A 93 19.02 14.19 14.19
N ASP A 94 19.50 14.39 12.94
CA ASP A 94 20.95 14.46 12.64
C ASP A 94 21.47 15.89 12.31
N ALA A 95 20.61 16.92 12.37
CA ALA A 95 20.99 18.30 12.03
C ALA A 95 21.40 19.18 13.23
N ALA A 96 21.55 18.61 14.43
CA ALA A 96 21.78 19.40 15.66
C ALA A 96 23.16 19.18 16.32
N LEU A 97 24.23 18.98 15.55
CA LEU A 97 25.60 19.12 16.07
C LEU A 97 26.53 19.75 15.03
N SER A 98 26.43 21.07 14.86
CA SER A 98 27.58 21.89 14.46
C SER A 98 27.80 22.92 15.55
N PRO A 99 28.75 22.70 16.48
CA PRO A 99 29.29 23.80 17.26
C PRO A 99 30.03 24.71 16.28
N GLN A 100 29.51 25.91 16.04
CA GLN A 100 30.34 27.00 15.55
C GLN A 100 31.12 27.49 16.77
N GLU A 101 32.33 26.96 16.94
CA GLU A 101 33.37 27.59 17.74
C GLU A 101 33.88 28.85 17.01
N GLU A 102 34.26 29.85 17.82
CA GLU A 102 34.52 31.28 17.57
C GLU A 102 35.25 31.70 16.28
#